data_AF-N1QTU7-F1
#
_entry.id   AF-N1QTU7-F1
#
_cell.length_a   1.000
_cell.length_b   1.000
_cell.length_c   1.000
_cell.angle_alpha   90.00
_cell.angle_beta   90.00
_cell.angle_gamma   90.00
#
_symmetry.space_group_name_H-M   'P 1'
#
loop_
_entity.id
_entity.type
_entity.pdbx_description
1 polymer ?
#
loop_
_entity_poly.entity_id
_entity_poly.type
_entity_poly.pdbx_seq_one_letter_code
_entity_poly.pdbx_strand_id
1 'polypeptide(L)'
;MGYFQTKGVHQCRRRPAPKGSATTAWTQRQNKQFECALAVYDRDTPHRWHDVARYMGGAKSADELRRHFERLVHDVAQIESSGRYAG
;
A
#
# COMPACT_ATOMS: atom_id res chain seq x y z
N MET A 1 -54.60 -28.30 -6.24
CA MET A 1 -53.12 -28.32 -6.17
C MET A 1 -52.68 -27.93 -4.77
N GLY A 2 -51.60 -28.54 -4.27
CA GLY A 2 -51.30 -28.76 -2.86
C GLY A 2 -50.86 -27.57 -2.00
N TYR A 3 -50.81 -27.88 -0.71
CA TYR A 3 -50.53 -27.07 0.46
C TYR A 3 -49.03 -26.74 0.66
N PHE A 4 -48.76 -25.70 1.47
CA PHE A 4 -47.78 -25.62 2.57
C PHE A 4 -46.94 -24.33 2.62
N GLN A 5 -46.89 -23.80 3.83
CA GLN A 5 -46.07 -22.68 4.30
C GLN A 5 -44.77 -23.20 4.91
N THR A 6 -43.59 -22.72 4.49
CA THR A 6 -42.33 -22.86 5.26
C THR A 6 -41.31 -21.71 5.04
N LYS A 7 -41.04 -21.02 6.15
CA LYS A 7 -39.83 -20.33 6.66
C LYS A 7 -38.63 -19.98 5.73
N GLY A 8 -38.28 -18.70 5.76
CA GLY A 8 -37.02 -18.19 6.36
C GLY A 8 -35.71 -18.27 5.56
N VAL A 9 -35.13 -17.09 5.26
CA VAL A 9 -33.71 -16.79 5.43
C VAL A 9 -33.53 -15.28 5.65
N HIS A 10 -33.62 -14.84 6.91
CA HIS A 10 -32.77 -13.75 7.35
C HIS A 10 -31.31 -14.23 7.26
N GLN A 11 -30.41 -13.31 6.93
CA GLN A 11 -28.95 -13.45 6.90
C GLN A 11 -28.37 -14.00 5.59
N CYS A 12 -28.18 -13.10 4.61
CA CYS A 12 -27.00 -13.17 3.77
C CYS A 12 -25.79 -13.07 4.71
N ARG A 13 -25.27 -14.21 5.16
CA ARG A 13 -24.01 -14.34 5.87
C ARG A 13 -22.91 -13.76 4.99
N ARG A 14 -22.62 -12.46 5.14
CA ARG A 14 -21.41 -11.85 4.61
C ARG A 14 -20.24 -12.57 5.28
N ARG A 15 -19.49 -13.37 4.51
CA ARG A 15 -18.19 -13.90 4.96
C ARG A 15 -17.41 -12.72 5.56
N PRO A 16 -16.85 -12.82 6.77
CA PRO A 16 -15.80 -11.90 7.16
C PRO A 16 -14.68 -12.11 6.15
N ALA A 17 -14.44 -11.11 5.29
CA ALA A 17 -13.21 -11.08 4.54
C ALA A 17 -12.06 -11.12 5.57
N PRO A 18 -10.98 -11.88 5.31
CA PRO A 18 -9.82 -11.81 6.18
C PRO A 18 -9.40 -10.33 6.27
N LYS A 19 -9.17 -9.85 7.50
CA LYS A 19 -8.51 -8.58 7.78
C LYS A 19 -7.05 -8.65 7.32
N GLY A 20 -6.82 -8.86 6.02
CA GLY A 20 -5.63 -8.33 5.38
C GLY A 20 -5.84 -6.83 5.38
N SER A 21 -5.04 -6.10 6.16
CA SER A 21 -4.99 -4.65 6.14
C SER A 21 -5.18 -4.18 4.71
N ALA A 22 -6.23 -3.39 4.46
CA ALA A 22 -6.43 -2.72 3.18
C ALA A 22 -5.30 -1.68 3.01
N THR A 23 -4.07 -2.15 2.78
CA THR A 23 -2.99 -1.32 2.26
C THR A 23 -3.49 -0.92 0.89
N THR A 24 -4.09 0.27 0.79
CA THR A 24 -4.60 0.81 -0.47
C THR A 24 -3.46 0.71 -1.47
N ALA A 25 -3.60 -0.17 -2.46
CA ALA A 25 -2.58 -0.40 -3.46
C ALA A 25 -2.16 0.95 -4.06
N TRP A 26 -0.85 1.15 -4.18
CA TRP A 26 -0.29 2.40 -4.68
C TRP A 26 -0.66 2.58 -6.14
N THR A 27 -1.41 3.63 -6.44
CA THR A 27 -1.69 4.00 -7.84
C THR A 27 -0.44 4.60 -8.47
N GLN A 28 -0.31 4.53 -9.80
CA GLN A 28 0.82 5.17 -10.51
C GLN A 28 0.94 6.67 -10.19
N ARG A 29 -0.18 7.38 -10.04
CA ARG A 29 -0.18 8.80 -9.67
C ARG A 29 0.39 9.02 -8.28
N GLN A 30 0.01 8.20 -7.30
CA GLN A 30 0.56 8.27 -5.94
C GLN A 30 2.05 7.94 -5.94
N ASN A 31 2.47 6.91 -6.69
CA ASN A 31 3.87 6.53 -6.79
C ASN A 31 4.71 7.68 -7.37
N LYS A 32 4.25 8.29 -8.48
CA LYS A 32 4.94 9.44 -9.09
C LYS A 32 5.03 10.63 -8.12
N GLN A 33 3.96 10.93 -7.39
CA GLN A 33 3.96 12.02 -6.42
C GLN A 33 4.92 11.72 -5.24
N PHE A 34 5.01 10.46 -4.83
CA PHE A 34 5.94 10.02 -3.81
C PHE A 34 7.40 10.12 -4.27
N GLU A 35 7.72 9.69 -5.48
CA GLU A 35 9.06 9.88 -6.08
C GLU A 35 9.44 11.36 -6.16
N CYS A 36 8.52 12.24 -6.58
CA CYS A 36 8.75 13.69 -6.57
C CYS A 36 9.03 14.21 -5.14
N ALA A 37 8.28 13.73 -4.15
CA ALA A 37 8.49 14.13 -2.76
C ALA A 37 9.85 13.65 -2.22
N LEU A 38 10.30 12.44 -2.59
CA LEU A 38 11.62 11.92 -2.22
C LEU A 38 12.79 12.71 -2.85
N ALA A 39 12.55 13.35 -4.01
CA ALA A 39 13.53 14.23 -4.64
C ALA A 39 13.64 15.60 -3.96
N VAL A 40 12.55 16.06 -3.32
CA VAL A 40 12.54 17.33 -2.54
C VAL A 40 13.08 17.12 -1.13
N TYR A 41 12.67 16.05 -0.47
CA TYR A 41 13.09 15.70 0.88
C TYR A 41 14.07 14.53 0.80
N ASP A 42 15.36 14.86 0.89
CA ASP A 42 16.44 13.89 0.84
C ASP A 42 16.57 13.05 2.12
N ARG A 43 17.65 12.28 2.23
CA ARG A 43 17.91 11.40 3.37
C ARG A 43 18.29 12.14 4.65
N ASP A 44 18.76 13.37 4.55
CA ASP A 44 19.29 14.17 5.66
C ASP A 44 18.22 15.09 6.25
N THR A 45 17.07 15.19 5.57
CA THR A 45 15.90 15.93 6.04
C THR A 45 15.36 15.32 7.35
N PRO A 46 15.41 16.04 8.48
CA PRO A 46 14.77 15.58 9.72
C PRO A 46 13.26 15.47 9.51
N HIS A 47 12.62 14.46 10.10
CA HIS A 47 11.18 14.22 9.92
C HIS A 47 10.71 14.01 8.46
N ARG A 48 11.62 13.65 7.53
CA ARG A 48 11.35 13.37 6.10
C ARG A 48 9.97 12.79 5.82
N TRP A 49 9.60 11.71 6.51
CA TRP A 49 8.35 10.99 6.26
C TRP A 49 7.08 11.78 6.59
N HIS A 50 7.15 12.68 7.57
CA HIS A 50 6.05 13.58 7.89
C HIS A 50 5.89 14.65 6.80
N ASP A 51 7.00 15.18 6.27
CA ASP A 51 6.96 16.18 5.20
C ASP A 51 6.51 15.59 3.87
N VAL A 52 6.94 14.37 3.55
CA VAL A 52 6.44 13.61 2.40
C VAL A 52 4.94 13.34 2.53
N ALA A 53 4.46 12.93 3.71
CA ALA A 53 3.03 12.74 3.96
C ALA A 53 2.23 14.03 3.71
N ARG A 54 2.75 15.16 4.19
CA ARG A 54 2.14 16.47 3.98
C ARG A 54 2.13 16.87 2.50
N TYR A 55 3.23 16.63 1.77
CA TYR A 55 3.33 16.90 0.33
C TYR A 55 2.31 16.09 -0.47
N MET A 56 2.05 14.85 -0.05
CA MET A 56 1.03 13.97 -0.64
C MET A 56 -0.41 14.27 -0.16
N GLY A 57 -0.62 15.41 0.52
CA GLY A 57 -1.95 15.83 1.00
C GLY A 57 -2.47 15.00 2.19
N GLY A 58 -1.60 14.31 2.93
CA GLY A 58 -1.96 13.54 4.12
C GLY A 58 -2.70 12.22 3.82
N ALA A 59 -2.77 11.80 2.56
CA ALA A 59 -3.48 10.58 2.17
C ALA A 59 -2.83 9.29 2.69
N LYS A 60 -1.55 9.35 3.06
CA LYS A 60 -0.72 8.25 3.56
C LYS A 60 0.03 8.71 4.81
N SER A 61 0.15 7.84 5.81
CA SER A 61 0.90 8.15 7.03
C SER A 61 2.41 8.00 6.81
N ALA A 62 3.20 8.68 7.64
CA ALA A 62 4.67 8.58 7.64
C ALA A 62 5.15 7.12 7.69
N ASP A 63 4.54 6.28 8.52
CA ASP A 63 4.90 4.86 8.61
C ASP A 63 4.58 4.07 7.34
N GLU A 64 3.49 4.39 6.65
CA GLU A 64 3.15 3.71 5.40
C GLU A 64 4.11 4.09 4.28
N LEU A 65 4.52 5.35 4.23
CA LEU A 65 5.53 5.85 3.29
C LEU A 65 6.89 5.22 3.53
N ARG A 66 7.30 5.10 4.79
CA ARG A 66 8.54 4.42 5.18
C ARG A 66 8.54 2.95 4.74
N ARG A 67 7.47 2.20 5.04
CA ARG A 67 7.36 0.78 4.61
C ARG A 67 7.36 0.64 3.09
N HIS A 68 6.75 1.57 2.37
CA HIS A 68 6.75 1.56 0.91
C HIS A 68 8.15 1.81 0.35
N PHE A 69 8.88 2.78 0.92
CA PHE A 69 10.28 3.05 0.57
C PHE A 69 11.18 1.84 0.83
N GLU A 70 11.07 1.20 2.00
CA GLU A 70 11.87 0.01 2.34
C GLU A 70 11.65 -1.12 1.32
N ARG A 71 10.41 -1.29 0.81
CA ARG A 71 10.12 -2.25 -0.27
C ARG A 71 10.77 -1.87 -1.58
N LEU A 72 10.67 -0.60 -1.99
CA LEU A 72 11.32 -0.11 -3.22
C LEU A 72 12.84 -0.31 -3.18
N VAL A 73 13.47 0.00 -2.04
CA VAL A 73 14.92 -0.23 -1.84
C VAL A 73 15.26 -1.72 -1.91
N HIS A 74 14.46 -2.57 -1.27
CA HIS A 74 14.67 -4.01 -1.34
C HIS A 74 14.53 -4.55 -2.77
N ASP A 75 13.51 -4.12 -3.52
CA ASP A 75 13.30 -4.54 -4.90
C ASP A 75 14.47 -4.09 -5.81
N VAL A 76 14.95 -2.85 -5.66
CA VAL A 76 16.14 -2.36 -6.38
C VAL A 76 17.37 -3.19 -6.02
N ALA A 77 17.61 -3.44 -4.72
CA ALA A 77 18.76 -4.23 -4.27
C ALA A 77 18.71 -5.68 -4.78
N GLN A 78 17.52 -6.28 -4.89
CA GLN A 78 17.36 -7.61 -5.50
C GLN A 78 17.60 -7.59 -7.01
N ILE A 79 17.23 -6.52 -7.71
CA ILE A 79 17.53 -6.36 -9.14
C ILE A 79 19.05 -6.21 -9.36
N GLU A 80 19.73 -5.42 -8.53
CA GLU A 80 21.19 -5.27 -8.59
C GLU A 80 21.93 -6.57 -8.22
N SER A 81 21.40 -7.33 -7.26
CA SER A 81 21.93 -8.64 -6.86
C SER A 81 21.73 -9.72 -7.94
N SER A 82 20.62 -9.67 -8.68
CA SER A 82 20.29 -10.66 -9.71
C SER A 82 20.84 -10.34 -11.11
N GLY A 83 21.54 -9.20 -11.27
CA GLY A 83 22.06 -8.76 -12.56
C GLY A 83 23.48 -8.21 -12.51
N ARG A 84 24.44 -9.07 -12.91
CA ARG A 84 25.80 -8.81 -13.45
C ARG A 84 26.94 -8.97 -12.41
N TYR A 85 27.83 -9.97 -12.44
CA TYR A 85 28.47 -10.69 -13.56
C TYR A 85 28.70 -12.18 -13.20
N ALA A 86 28.28 -13.09 -14.08
CA ALA A 86 28.87 -14.43 -14.18
C ALA A 86 29.07 -14.75 -15.65
N GLY A 87 30.35 -14.91 -16.04
CA GLY A 87 30.85 -15.69 -17.18
C GLY A 87 30.37 -15.30 -18.56
#